data_AF-W9XA82-F1
#
_entry.id   AF-W9XA82-F1
#
_cell.length_a   1.000
_cell.length_b   1.000
_cell.length_c   1.000
_cell.angle_alpha   90.00
_cell.angle_beta   90.00
_cell.angle_gamma   90.00
#
_symmetry.space_group_name_H-M   'P 1'
#
loop_
_entity.id
_entity.type
_entity.pdbx_description
1 polymer ?
#
loop_
_entity_poly.entity_id
_entity_poly.type
_entity_poly.pdbx_seq_one_letter_code
_entity_poly.pdbx_strand_id
1 'polypeptide(L)'
;MLREINRSQWCRSNADADVCPSYISNIAAFELKPVFITGCTITAVAFALTVVAVHYARYSSHLYGLVYDAQWKKRTSVLAVIAGLWASLSLLLLTVFDTYRAHDRHVILMLSCLAGLGLSSIATSAVWFDQAWRPPAREGLRKWW
;
A
#
# COMPACT_ATOMS: atom_id res chain seq x y z
N MET A 1 56.51 -4.31 -25.53
CA MET A 1 55.47 -5.02 -26.31
C MET A 1 54.44 -5.78 -25.44
N LEU A 2 54.79 -6.80 -24.63
CA LEU A 2 53.77 -7.55 -23.85
C LEU A 2 52.98 -6.70 -22.82
N ARG A 3 53.57 -5.63 -22.27
CA ARG A 3 52.87 -4.71 -21.34
C ARG A 3 51.84 -3.80 -22.03
N GLU A 4 51.98 -3.53 -23.31
CA GLU A 4 51.04 -2.67 -24.05
C GLU A 4 49.78 -3.44 -24.47
N ILE A 5 49.95 -4.72 -24.83
CA ILE A 5 48.84 -5.62 -25.14
C ILE A 5 47.91 -5.76 -23.93
N ASN A 6 48.48 -6.02 -22.73
CA ASN A 6 47.71 -6.15 -21.49
C ASN A 6 46.93 -4.86 -21.16
N ARG A 7 47.56 -3.68 -21.32
CA ARG A 7 46.89 -2.39 -21.04
C ARG A 7 45.72 -2.12 -21.98
N SER A 8 45.84 -2.49 -23.25
CA SER A 8 44.76 -2.33 -24.23
C SER A 8 43.57 -3.28 -24.00
N GLN A 9 43.83 -4.51 -23.52
CA GLN A 9 42.80 -5.48 -23.12
C GLN A 9 42.14 -5.13 -21.78
N TRP A 10 42.84 -4.45 -20.87
CA TRP A 10 42.24 -3.92 -19.64
C TRP A 10 41.30 -2.73 -19.90
N CYS A 11 41.64 -1.82 -20.82
CA CYS A 11 40.74 -0.71 -21.19
C CYS A 11 39.51 -1.19 -21.98
N ARG A 12 39.74 -1.95 -23.07
CA ARG A 12 39.12 -3.26 -23.28
C ARG A 12 37.86 -3.61 -22.50
N SER A 13 38.11 -4.49 -21.53
CA SER A 13 37.25 -5.19 -20.57
C SER A 13 36.50 -4.29 -19.58
N ASN A 14 36.94 -3.04 -19.39
CA ASN A 14 36.28 -2.10 -18.50
C ASN A 14 35.26 -1.23 -19.26
N ALA A 15 35.50 -0.95 -20.54
CA ALA A 15 34.61 -0.14 -21.37
C ALA A 15 33.36 -0.89 -21.82
N ASP A 16 33.45 -2.21 -22.01
CA ASP A 16 32.34 -3.16 -22.23
C ASP A 16 31.64 -3.53 -20.92
N ALA A 17 32.34 -3.56 -19.78
CA ALA A 17 31.70 -3.68 -18.46
C ALA A 17 30.81 -2.47 -18.10
N ASP A 18 31.03 -1.28 -18.68
CA ASP A 18 30.12 -0.13 -18.59
C ASP A 18 28.88 -0.25 -19.52
N VAL A 19 28.94 -1.08 -20.56
CA VAL A 19 27.81 -1.36 -21.47
C VAL A 19 26.95 -2.53 -20.98
N CYS A 20 27.53 -3.46 -20.22
CA CYS A 20 26.82 -4.59 -19.62
C CYS A 20 25.65 -4.21 -18.68
N PRO A 21 25.73 -3.19 -17.79
CA PRO A 21 24.59 -2.83 -16.96
C PRO A 21 23.51 -2.07 -17.73
N SER A 22 23.86 -1.33 -18.78
CA SER A 22 22.89 -0.56 -19.57
C SER A 22 22.04 -1.45 -20.48
N TYR A 23 22.59 -2.54 -21.02
CA TYR A 23 21.79 -3.47 -21.82
C TYR A 23 20.75 -4.24 -20.97
N ILE A 24 21.17 -4.80 -19.82
CA ILE A 24 20.26 -5.52 -18.91
C ILE A 24 19.26 -4.58 -18.24
N SER A 25 19.69 -3.40 -17.79
CA SER A 25 18.82 -2.43 -17.11
C SER A 25 17.79 -1.83 -18.05
N ASN A 26 18.14 -1.58 -19.31
CA ASN A 26 17.20 -1.06 -20.30
C ASN A 26 16.13 -2.13 -20.65
N ILE A 27 16.50 -3.41 -20.71
CA ILE A 27 15.54 -4.52 -20.90
C ILE A 27 14.61 -4.64 -19.68
N ALA A 28 15.17 -4.58 -18.46
CA ALA A 28 14.38 -4.59 -17.23
C ALA A 28 13.45 -3.37 -17.11
N ALA A 29 13.86 -2.20 -17.61
CA ALA A 29 13.04 -0.98 -17.59
C ALA A 29 11.81 -1.09 -18.51
N PHE A 30 11.90 -1.82 -19.63
CA PHE A 30 10.75 -2.08 -20.50
C PHE A 30 9.77 -3.08 -19.89
N GLU A 31 10.27 -4.11 -19.21
CA GLU A 31 9.44 -5.09 -18.50
C GLU A 31 8.87 -4.56 -17.18
N LEU A 32 9.51 -3.56 -16.54
CA LEU A 32 9.02 -3.00 -15.27
C LEU A 32 7.70 -2.23 -15.43
N LYS A 33 7.49 -1.62 -16.60
CA LYS A 33 6.33 -0.79 -16.90
C LYS A 33 5.01 -1.58 -16.89
N PRO A 34 4.87 -2.72 -17.60
CA PRO A 34 3.65 -3.53 -17.53
C PRO A 34 3.44 -4.18 -16.15
N VAL A 35 4.49 -4.68 -15.49
CA VAL A 35 4.34 -5.32 -14.18
C VAL A 35 3.90 -4.34 -13.09
N PHE A 36 4.31 -3.07 -13.18
CA PHE A 36 3.86 -2.03 -12.28
C PHE A 36 2.35 -1.76 -12.44
N ILE A 37 1.88 -1.63 -13.69
CA ILE A 37 0.47 -1.41 -14.01
C ILE A 37 -0.38 -2.59 -13.49
N THR A 38 0.04 -3.82 -13.76
CA THR A 38 -0.70 -5.00 -13.29
C THR A 38 -0.66 -5.14 -11.77
N GLY A 39 0.48 -4.87 -11.13
CA GLY A 39 0.62 -4.96 -9.67
C GLY A 39 -0.22 -3.91 -8.95
N CYS A 40 -0.21 -2.66 -9.44
CA CYS A 40 -0.98 -1.56 -8.87
C CYS A 40 -2.49 -1.81 -8.98
N THR A 41 -2.97 -2.28 -10.14
CA THR A 41 -4.39 -2.57 -10.36
C THR A 41 -4.89 -3.74 -9.50
N ILE A 42 -4.13 -4.84 -9.43
CA ILE A 42 -4.46 -5.97 -8.56
C ILE A 42 -4.52 -5.52 -7.10
N THR A 43 -3.54 -4.75 -6.65
CA THR A 43 -3.50 -4.23 -5.26
C THR A 43 -4.66 -3.28 -4.98
N ALA A 44 -4.97 -2.36 -5.91
CA ALA A 44 -6.06 -1.40 -5.74
C ALA A 44 -7.43 -2.09 -5.58
N VAL A 45 -7.71 -3.12 -6.40
CA VAL A 45 -8.94 -3.91 -6.35
C VAL A 45 -8.98 -4.77 -5.09
N ALA A 46 -7.91 -5.50 -4.78
CA ALA A 46 -7.84 -6.34 -3.58
C ALA A 46 -8.01 -5.52 -2.30
N PHE A 47 -7.40 -4.33 -2.23
CA PHE A 47 -7.50 -3.43 -1.08
C PHE A 47 -8.92 -2.85 -0.96
N ALA A 48 -9.52 -2.40 -2.05
CA ALA A 48 -10.89 -1.89 -2.05
C ALA A 48 -11.89 -2.96 -1.59
N LEU A 49 -11.77 -4.19 -2.12
CA LEU A 49 -12.58 -5.33 -1.70
C LEU A 49 -12.40 -5.65 -0.21
N THR A 50 -11.16 -5.65 0.28
CA THR A 50 -10.86 -5.92 1.69
C THR A 50 -11.49 -4.88 2.62
N VAL A 51 -11.37 -3.59 2.30
CA VAL A 51 -11.95 -2.50 3.11
C VAL A 51 -13.47 -2.58 3.15
N VAL A 52 -14.11 -2.83 2.00
CA VAL A 52 -15.57 -3.02 1.93
C VAL A 52 -16.00 -4.27 2.70
N ALA A 53 -15.28 -5.37 2.58
CA ALA A 53 -15.56 -6.61 3.30
C ALA A 53 -15.48 -6.44 4.82
N VAL A 54 -14.43 -5.77 5.32
CA VAL A 54 -14.27 -5.47 6.76
C VAL A 54 -15.38 -4.53 7.23
N HIS A 55 -15.73 -3.51 6.45
CA HIS A 55 -16.83 -2.60 6.80
C HIS A 55 -18.17 -3.34 6.89
N TYR A 56 -18.47 -4.18 5.90
CA TYR A 56 -19.69 -4.97 5.85
C TYR A 56 -19.78 -5.97 7.01
N ALA A 57 -18.69 -6.67 7.31
CA ALA A 57 -18.59 -7.58 8.45
C ALA A 57 -18.80 -6.85 9.79
N ARG A 58 -18.30 -5.62 9.93
CA ARG A 58 -18.38 -4.84 11.18
C ARG A 58 -19.74 -4.17 11.39
N TYR A 59 -20.48 -3.89 10.33
CA TYR A 59 -21.81 -3.26 10.39
C TYR A 59 -22.97 -4.24 10.28
N SER A 60 -22.71 -5.55 10.16
CA SER A 60 -23.77 -6.56 10.27
C SER A 60 -24.41 -6.51 11.67
N SER A 61 -25.61 -5.92 11.73
CA SER A 61 -26.44 -5.76 12.92
C SER A 61 -26.78 -7.08 13.60
N HIS A 62 -26.67 -8.20 12.88
CA HIS A 62 -26.91 -9.55 13.38
C HIS A 62 -25.81 -10.06 14.34
N LEU A 63 -24.57 -9.57 14.23
CA LEU A 63 -23.43 -10.04 15.02
C LEU A 63 -23.04 -9.13 16.20
N TYR A 64 -23.29 -7.82 16.12
CA TYR A 64 -22.91 -6.83 17.14
C TYR A 64 -24.11 -6.33 17.96
N GLY A 65 -24.92 -7.25 18.48
CA GLY A 65 -26.10 -7.00 19.33
C GLY A 65 -25.83 -6.37 20.71
N LEU A 66 -24.87 -5.46 20.82
CA LEU A 66 -24.55 -4.64 22.01
C LEU A 66 -24.40 -3.17 21.60
N VAL A 67 -25.49 -2.61 21.09
CA VAL A 67 -25.63 -1.18 20.80
C VAL A 67 -25.87 -0.47 22.14
N TYR A 68 -24.83 -0.01 22.84
CA TYR A 68 -24.90 1.08 23.82
C TYR A 68 -23.50 1.46 24.36
N ASP A 69 -22.54 1.79 23.49
CA ASP A 69 -21.58 2.88 23.80
C ASP A 69 -20.73 3.29 22.58
N ALA A 70 -20.35 4.56 22.56
CA ALA A 70 -19.33 5.19 21.71
C ALA A 70 -19.69 5.47 20.22
N GLN A 71 -20.42 6.56 20.00
CA GLN A 71 -20.43 7.34 18.74
C GLN A 71 -19.01 7.57 18.18
N TRP A 72 -18.02 7.72 19.06
CA TRP A 72 -16.59 7.79 18.73
C TRP A 72 -16.10 6.56 17.95
N LYS A 73 -16.48 5.33 18.35
CA LYS A 73 -16.08 4.09 17.68
C LYS A 73 -16.70 3.95 16.28
N LYS A 74 -17.92 4.45 16.08
CA LYS A 74 -18.54 4.53 14.74
C LYS A 74 -17.75 5.49 13.84
N ARG A 75 -17.40 6.68 14.35
CA ARG A 75 -16.66 7.70 13.59
C ARG A 75 -15.25 7.23 13.22
N THR A 76 -14.51 6.63 14.15
CA THR A 76 -13.15 6.12 13.86
C THR A 76 -13.17 4.99 12.83
N SER A 77 -14.19 4.11 12.90
CA SER A 77 -14.35 3.05 11.89
C SER A 77 -14.70 3.58 10.51
N VAL A 78 -15.51 4.63 10.39
CA VAL A 78 -15.85 5.24 9.10
C VAL A 78 -14.64 5.99 8.52
N LEU A 79 -13.87 6.70 9.35
CA LEU A 79 -12.66 7.41 8.92
C LEU A 79 -11.60 6.45 8.36
N ALA A 80 -11.39 5.28 8.99
CA ALA A 80 -10.46 4.28 8.50
C ALA A 80 -10.86 3.74 7.10
N VAL A 81 -12.16 3.54 6.87
CA VAL A 81 -12.69 3.08 5.58
C VAL A 81 -12.51 4.14 4.49
N ILE A 82 -12.80 5.41 4.80
CA ILE A 82 -12.61 6.52 3.84
C ILE A 82 -11.12 6.69 3.49
N ALA A 83 -10.22 6.60 4.49
CA ALA A 83 -8.78 6.67 4.25
C ALA A 83 -8.28 5.49 3.39
N GLY A 84 -8.85 4.30 3.58
CA GLY A 84 -8.57 3.13 2.76
C GLY A 84 -9.03 3.30 1.30
N LEU A 85 -10.25 3.79 1.09
CA LEU A 85 -10.77 4.08 -0.26
C LEU A 85 -9.94 5.15 -0.98
N TRP A 86 -9.49 6.17 -0.25
CA TRP A 86 -8.59 7.19 -0.78
C TRP A 86 -7.25 6.59 -1.25
N ALA A 87 -6.69 5.65 -0.49
CA ALA A 87 -5.47 4.95 -0.89
C ALA A 87 -5.67 4.07 -2.14
N SER A 88 -6.79 3.33 -2.23
CA SER A 88 -7.14 2.57 -3.45
C SER A 88 -7.29 3.47 -4.68
N LEU A 89 -7.95 4.62 -4.53
CA LEU A 89 -8.12 5.59 -5.60
C LEU A 89 -6.76 6.17 -6.03
N SER A 90 -5.89 6.47 -5.08
CA SER A 90 -4.52 6.93 -5.36
C SER A 90 -3.71 5.93 -6.18
N LEU A 91 -3.79 4.62 -5.88
CA LEU A 91 -3.15 3.56 -6.66
C LEU A 91 -3.69 3.48 -8.10
N LEU A 92 -5.01 3.61 -8.30
CA LEU A 92 -5.61 3.66 -9.64
C LEU A 92 -5.14 4.88 -10.45
N LEU A 93 -5.10 6.07 -9.83
CA LEU A 93 -4.58 7.27 -10.47
C LEU A 93 -3.09 7.13 -10.80
N LEU A 94 -2.31 6.47 -9.93
CA LEU A 94 -0.89 6.16 -10.16
C LEU A 94 -0.71 5.26 -11.39
N THR A 95 -1.65 4.36 -11.63
CA THR A 95 -1.64 3.48 -12.80
C THR A 95 -1.85 4.25 -14.11
N VAL A 96 -2.68 5.30 -14.09
CA VAL A 96 -3.00 6.12 -15.28
C VAL A 96 -1.93 7.18 -15.57
N PHE A 97 -1.33 7.77 -14.53
CA PHE A 97 -0.33 8.84 -14.65
C PHE A 97 1.12 8.33 -14.73
N ASP A 98 1.34 7.10 -15.21
CA ASP A 98 2.68 6.49 -15.28
C ASP A 98 3.63 7.18 -16.28
N THR A 99 4.38 8.15 -15.73
CA THR A 99 5.74 8.55 -16.09
C THR A 99 6.02 8.69 -17.59
N TYR A 100 5.30 9.58 -18.28
CA TYR A 100 5.70 10.01 -19.63
C TYR A 100 5.96 11.51 -19.78
N ARG A 101 5.46 12.40 -18.90
CA ARG A 101 5.69 13.85 -19.03
C ARG A 101 5.76 14.69 -17.75
N ALA A 102 5.55 14.12 -16.56
CA ALA A 102 5.61 14.89 -15.29
C ALA A 102 5.97 14.00 -14.08
N HIS A 103 7.26 13.86 -13.77
CA HIS A 103 7.78 13.07 -12.63
C HIS A 103 7.28 13.61 -11.27
N ASP A 104 7.11 14.92 -11.12
CA ASP A 104 6.65 15.54 -9.87
C ASP A 104 5.25 15.09 -9.43
N ARG A 105 4.34 14.86 -10.39
CA ARG A 105 2.95 14.45 -10.08
C ARG A 105 2.90 13.01 -9.56
N HIS A 106 3.76 12.15 -10.08
CA HIS A 106 3.88 10.76 -9.65
C HIS A 106 4.34 10.65 -8.19
N VAL A 107 5.33 11.46 -7.79
CA VAL A 107 5.83 11.51 -6.40
C VAL A 107 4.72 11.95 -5.44
N ILE A 108 3.93 12.96 -5.81
CA ILE A 108 2.80 13.43 -4.98
C ILE A 108 1.73 12.34 -4.83
N LEU A 109 1.43 11.58 -5.89
CA LEU A 109 0.47 10.46 -5.82
C LEU A 109 1.01 9.35 -4.92
N MET A 110 2.29 8.98 -5.03
CA MET A 110 2.92 8.01 -4.13
C MET A 110 2.85 8.44 -2.66
N LEU A 111 3.15 9.71 -2.38
CA LEU A 111 3.02 10.29 -1.03
C LEU A 111 1.57 10.26 -0.54
N SER A 112 0.60 10.57 -1.39
CA SER A 112 -0.83 10.53 -1.04
C SER A 112 -1.31 9.12 -0.69
N CYS A 113 -0.78 8.09 -1.36
CA CYS A 113 -1.06 6.68 -1.06
C CYS A 113 -0.48 6.28 0.30
N LEU A 114 0.80 6.57 0.55
CA LEU A 114 1.47 6.28 1.82
C LEU A 114 0.82 7.02 2.99
N ALA A 115 0.43 8.29 2.79
CA ALA A 115 -0.30 9.06 3.78
C ALA A 115 -1.69 8.45 4.09
N GLY A 116 -2.43 8.03 3.07
CA GLY A 116 -3.73 7.36 3.24
C GLY A 116 -3.63 6.03 4.00
N LEU A 117 -2.65 5.19 3.65
CA LEU A 117 -2.38 3.93 4.35
C LEU A 117 -1.90 4.18 5.79
N GLY A 118 -1.02 5.15 6.01
CA GLY A 118 -0.56 5.55 7.34
C GLY A 118 -1.70 6.02 8.23
N LEU A 119 -2.59 6.86 7.69
CA LEU A 119 -3.76 7.35 8.43
C LEU A 119 -4.72 6.21 8.80
N SER A 120 -4.96 5.26 7.87
CA SER A 120 -5.76 4.06 8.14
C SER A 120 -5.14 3.17 9.23
N SER A 121 -3.81 2.98 9.19
CA SER A 121 -3.08 2.21 10.19
C SER A 121 -3.18 2.86 11.57
N ILE A 122 -2.99 4.18 11.67
CA ILE A 122 -3.10 4.92 12.93
C ILE A 122 -4.52 4.86 13.48
N ALA A 123 -5.54 5.05 12.64
CA ALA A 123 -6.94 4.99 13.06
C ALA A 123 -7.30 3.60 13.62
N THR A 124 -6.82 2.54 12.98
CA THR A 124 -7.04 1.16 13.44
C THR A 124 -6.30 0.90 14.75
N SER A 125 -5.01 1.28 14.85
CA SER A 125 -4.22 1.15 16.08
C SER A 125 -4.85 1.90 17.26
N ALA A 126 -5.36 3.12 17.04
CA ALA A 126 -6.03 3.90 18.09
C ALA A 126 -7.28 3.20 18.65
N VAL A 127 -8.05 2.53 17.79
CA VAL A 127 -9.23 1.75 18.23
C VAL A 127 -8.81 0.55 19.07
N TRP A 128 -7.78 -0.19 18.64
CA TRP A 128 -7.29 -1.36 19.39
C TRP A 128 -6.62 -0.96 20.71
N PHE A 129 -5.93 0.17 20.75
CA PHE A 129 -5.32 0.70 21.96
C PHE A 129 -6.38 1.02 23.03
N ASP A 130 -7.51 1.62 22.64
CA ASP A 130 -8.65 1.88 23.53
C ASP A 130 -9.29 0.60 24.07
N GLN A 131 -9.38 -0.46 23.24
CA GLN A 131 -9.87 -1.77 23.69
C GLN A 131 -8.88 -2.48 24.62
N ALA A 132 -7.57 -2.31 24.43
CA ALA A 132 -6.55 -2.97 25.25
C ALA A 132 -6.50 -2.43 26.69
N TRP A 133 -6.80 -1.14 26.90
CA TRP A 133 -6.76 -0.51 28.22
C TRP A 133 -8.04 -0.62 29.03
N ARG A 134 -9.20 -0.87 28.41
CA ARG A 134 -10.45 -1.08 29.14
C ARG A 134 -10.64 -2.57 29.44
N PRO A 135 -10.67 -2.99 30.73
CA PRO A 135 -11.00 -4.37 31.05
C PRO A 135 -12.39 -4.71 30.51
N PRO A 136 -12.61 -5.91 29.95
CA PRO A 136 -13.92 -6.33 29.49
C PRO A 136 -14.87 -6.35 30.68
N ALA A 137 -15.89 -5.49 30.66
CA ALA A 137 -17.01 -5.58 31.58
C ALA A 137 -17.67 -6.96 31.37
N ARG A 138 -17.56 -7.85 32.36
CA ARG A 138 -17.97 -9.27 32.29
C ARG A 138 -19.49 -9.49 32.24
N GLU A 139 -20.27 -8.50 31.82
CA GLU A 139 -21.73 -8.48 31.98
C GLU A 139 -22.49 -9.39 30.99
N GLY A 140 -21.82 -9.94 29.97
CA GLY A 140 -22.47 -10.69 28.88
C GLY A 140 -22.64 -12.20 29.06
N LEU A 141 -21.90 -12.86 29.97
CA LEU A 141 -21.82 -14.33 30.02
C LEU A 141 -22.89 -15.02 30.89
N ARG A 142 -23.86 -14.28 31.45
CA ARG A 142 -24.85 -14.82 32.41
C ARG A 142 -26.21 -15.21 31.82
N LYS A 143 -26.36 -15.24 30.49
CA LYS A 143 -27.66 -15.42 29.80
C LYS A 143 -27.78 -16.72 29.00
N TRP A 144 -26.81 -17.62 29.12
CA TRP A 144 -26.75 -18.89 28.41
C TRP A 144 -26.59 -20.10 29.34
N TRP A 145 -26.98 -19.95 30.61
CA TRP A 145 -27.17 -21.02 31.59
C TRP A 145 -28.52 -20.84 32.26
#